data_AF-A0AAX3CKU5-F1
#
_entry.id   AF-A0AAX3CKU5-F1
#
_cell.length_a   1.000
_cell.length_b   1.000
_cell.length_c   1.000
_cell.angle_alpha   90.00
_cell.angle_beta   90.00
_cell.angle_gamma   90.00
#
_symmetry.space_group_name_H-M   'P 1'
#
loop_
_entity.id
_entity.type
_entity.pdbx_description
1 polymer ?
#
loop_
_entity_poly.entity_id
_entity_poly.type
_entity_poly.pdbx_seq_one_letter_code
_entity_poly.pdbx_strand_id
1 'polypeptide(L)'
;MKMTIIYALLSVFFGVYGTTASASNTNQVSQNLETAIPQQKQIVIGNWDEFNSRKIDRLIQEAKQKPAHSLYAVFDFDNTTAFLDIEEATLIYQLENGFVE
;
A
#
# COMPACT_ATOMS: atom_id res chain seq x y z
N MET A 1 18.96 6.48 41.84
CA MET A 1 17.60 5.94 41.57
C MET A 1 17.44 5.86 40.06
N LYS A 2 17.46 4.66 39.48
CA LYS A 2 17.38 4.45 38.02
C LYS A 2 15.91 4.28 37.64
N MET A 3 15.36 5.16 36.82
CA MET A 3 14.00 5.03 36.26
C MET A 3 14.10 4.51 34.83
N THR A 4 13.75 3.24 34.65
CA THR A 4 13.64 2.58 33.35
C THR A 4 12.19 2.77 32.86
N ILE A 5 12.01 3.43 31.71
CA ILE A 5 10.70 3.57 31.06
C ILE A 5 10.55 2.42 30.06
N ILE A 6 9.52 1.60 30.23
CA ILE A 6 9.19 0.43 29.41
C ILE A 6 8.17 0.86 28.34
N TYR A 7 8.47 0.63 27.07
CA TYR A 7 7.58 0.84 25.93
C TYR A 7 6.50 -0.27 25.89
N ALA A 8 5.22 0.09 25.81
CA ALA A 8 4.12 -0.86 25.60
C ALA A 8 3.66 -0.82 24.14
N LEU A 9 4.04 -1.85 23.38
CA LEU A 9 3.43 -2.22 22.09
C LEU A 9 2.07 -2.86 22.39
N LEU A 10 0.98 -2.27 21.91
CA LEU A 10 -0.36 -2.87 22.00
C LEU A 10 -0.74 -3.49 20.65
N SER A 11 -0.32 -4.73 20.43
CA SER A 11 -0.86 -5.60 19.39
C SER A 11 -2.03 -6.39 19.98
N VAL A 12 -3.26 -6.15 19.50
CA VAL A 12 -4.43 -6.97 19.84
C VAL A 12 -4.84 -7.77 18.61
N PHE A 13 -4.44 -9.03 18.60
CA PHE A 13 -5.10 -10.10 17.86
C PHE A 13 -5.87 -10.93 18.88
N PHE A 14 -7.19 -11.08 18.73
CA PHE A 14 -7.92 -12.27 19.16
C PHE A 14 -9.15 -12.46 18.29
N GLY A 15 -9.20 -13.61 17.62
CA GLY A 15 -10.38 -14.12 16.94
C GLY A 15 -11.09 -15.21 17.74
N VAL A 16 -12.20 -15.67 17.13
CA VAL A 16 -12.99 -16.90 17.40
C VAL A 16 -13.85 -16.78 18.68
N TYR A 17 -15.17 -17.01 18.72
CA TYR A 17 -16.00 -18.10 18.21
C TYR A 17 -17.43 -17.62 17.88
N GLY A 18 -18.07 -18.27 16.89
CA GLY A 18 -19.45 -17.97 16.47
C GLY A 18 -20.53 -18.67 17.28
N THR A 19 -21.76 -18.15 17.18
CA THR A 19 -23.01 -18.91 17.26
C THR A 19 -24.04 -18.29 16.32
N THR A 20 -24.81 -19.17 15.69
CA THR A 20 -25.72 -19.00 14.57
C THR A 20 -27.03 -18.28 14.92
N ALA A 21 -27.47 -17.39 14.03
CA ALA A 21 -28.89 -17.13 13.80
C ALA A 21 -29.11 -16.92 12.30
N SER A 22 -29.73 -17.92 11.66
CA SER A 22 -30.14 -17.89 10.27
C SER A 22 -31.33 -16.96 10.09
N ALA A 23 -31.26 -16.06 9.11
CA ALA A 23 -32.44 -15.51 8.45
C ALA A 23 -32.36 -15.94 6.98
N SER A 24 -33.16 -16.94 6.64
CA SER A 24 -33.35 -17.45 5.29
C SER A 24 -34.06 -16.39 4.46
N ASN A 25 -33.36 -15.78 3.49
CA ASN A 25 -34.00 -15.21 2.33
C ASN A 25 -33.61 -16.04 1.11
N THR A 26 -34.57 -16.87 0.72
CA THR A 26 -34.60 -17.64 -0.51
C THR A 26 -34.54 -16.70 -1.70
N ASN A 27 -33.52 -16.84 -2.54
CA ASN A 27 -33.64 -16.82 -3.99
C ASN A 27 -32.45 -17.59 -4.56
N GLN A 28 -32.73 -18.80 -5.03
CA GLN A 28 -31.78 -19.60 -5.79
C GLN A 28 -31.63 -18.98 -7.18
N VAL A 29 -30.43 -18.50 -7.49
CA VAL A 29 -30.00 -18.32 -8.88
C VAL A 29 -28.70 -19.10 -9.02
N SER A 30 -28.78 -20.10 -9.90
CA SER A 30 -27.78 -20.99 -10.49
C SER A 30 -26.32 -20.87 -10.02
N GLN A 31 -25.81 -22.01 -9.56
CA GLN A 31 -24.38 -22.29 -9.46
C GLN A 31 -23.73 -22.22 -10.86
N ASN A 32 -23.16 -21.08 -11.20
CA ASN A 32 -22.06 -21.05 -12.15
C ASN A 32 -20.80 -21.41 -11.36
N LEU A 33 -20.23 -22.60 -11.64
CA LEU A 33 -18.85 -22.91 -11.28
C LEU A 33 -17.93 -22.02 -12.12
N GLU A 34 -17.81 -20.76 -11.71
CA GLU A 34 -16.74 -19.90 -12.17
C GLU A 34 -15.49 -20.36 -11.44
N THR A 35 -14.70 -21.15 -12.17
CA THR A 35 -13.30 -21.42 -11.90
C THR A 35 -12.67 -20.18 -11.28
N ALA A 36 -12.24 -20.30 -10.02
CA ALA A 36 -11.58 -19.21 -9.32
C ALA A 36 -10.33 -18.82 -10.10
N ILE A 37 -10.45 -17.84 -10.99
CA ILE A 37 -9.31 -17.13 -11.55
C ILE A 37 -8.60 -16.57 -10.31
N PRO A 38 -7.33 -16.93 -10.06
CA PRO A 38 -6.61 -16.39 -8.93
C PRO A 38 -6.70 -14.87 -9.04
N GLN A 39 -7.43 -14.25 -8.11
CA GLN A 39 -7.55 -12.81 -7.99
C GLN A 39 -6.13 -12.29 -7.83
N GLN A 40 -5.54 -11.85 -8.95
CA GLN A 40 -4.24 -11.24 -8.99
C GLN A 40 -4.33 -10.08 -8.00
N LYS A 41 -3.60 -10.19 -6.89
CA LYS A 41 -3.58 -9.22 -5.79
C LYS A 41 -3.57 -7.82 -6.39
N GLN A 42 -4.75 -7.21 -6.41
CA GLN A 42 -4.94 -5.87 -6.95
C GLN A 42 -4.05 -4.98 -6.10
N ILE A 43 -3.15 -4.24 -6.73
CA ILE A 43 -2.37 -3.23 -6.02
C ILE A 43 -3.40 -2.37 -5.30
N VAL A 44 -3.24 -2.25 -3.97
CA VAL A 44 -4.13 -1.43 -3.15
C VAL A 44 -4.23 -0.08 -3.84
N ILE A 45 -5.43 0.28 -4.29
CA ILE A 45 -5.67 1.52 -4.99
C ILE A 45 -5.44 2.63 -3.97
N GLY A 46 -4.23 3.22 -3.98
CA GLY A 46 -3.99 4.53 -3.41
C GLY A 46 -4.77 5.59 -4.20
N ASN A 47 -4.46 6.88 -4.04
CA ASN A 47 -5.17 7.97 -4.72
C ASN A 47 -4.81 8.12 -6.21
N TRP A 48 -4.62 7.02 -6.94
CA TRP A 48 -4.35 7.01 -8.38
C TRP A 48 -5.64 7.12 -9.17
N ASP A 49 -5.62 7.87 -10.28
CA ASP A 49 -6.71 7.82 -11.25
C ASP A 49 -6.75 6.47 -11.98
N GLU A 50 -7.92 6.15 -12.54
CA GLU A 50 -8.18 4.86 -13.18
C GLU A 50 -7.35 4.67 -14.48
N PHE A 51 -7.02 5.77 -15.17
CA PHE A 51 -6.25 5.70 -16.40
C PHE A 51 -4.79 5.33 -16.12
N ASN A 52 -4.15 6.00 -15.17
CA ASN A 52 -2.76 5.75 -14.82
C ASN A 52 -2.57 4.41 -14.10
N SER A 53 -3.45 4.05 -13.18
CA SER A 53 -3.37 2.74 -12.49
C SER A 53 -3.42 1.57 -13.49
N ARG A 54 -4.35 1.59 -14.47
CA ARG A 54 -4.41 0.57 -15.53
C ARG A 54 -3.15 0.49 -16.38
N LYS A 55 -2.50 1.62 -16.66
CA LYS A 55 -1.24 1.64 -17.42
C LYS A 55 -0.10 1.02 -16.63
N ILE A 56 0.04 1.37 -15.36
CA ILE A 56 1.06 0.81 -14.45
C ILE A 56 0.85 -0.70 -14.31
N ASP A 57 -0.39 -1.15 -14.09
CA ASP A 57 -0.71 -2.57 -13.98
C ASP A 57 -0.31 -3.36 -15.24
N ARG A 58 -0.59 -2.80 -16.42
CA ARG A 58 -0.17 -3.41 -17.69
C ARG A 58 1.35 -3.49 -17.80
N LEU A 59 2.05 -2.40 -17.50
CA LEU A 59 3.52 -2.34 -17.55
C LEU A 59 4.16 -3.37 -16.61
N ILE A 60 3.61 -3.53 -15.39
CA ILE A 60 4.09 -4.53 -14.42
C ILE A 60 3.82 -5.95 -14.93
N GLN A 61 2.65 -6.20 -15.54
CA GLN A 61 2.33 -7.51 -16.12
C GLN A 61 3.27 -7.88 -17.26
N GLU A 62 3.58 -6.95 -18.15
CA GLU A 62 4.55 -7.13 -19.24
C GLU A 62 5.97 -7.37 -18.70
N ALA A 63 6.37 -6.62 -17.66
CA ALA A 63 7.68 -6.78 -17.03
C ALA A 63 7.87 -8.16 -16.39
N LYS A 64 6.83 -8.76 -15.81
CA LYS A 64 6.86 -10.11 -15.22
C LYS A 64 7.14 -11.22 -16.24
N GLN A 65 6.95 -10.96 -17.54
CA GLN A 65 7.26 -11.91 -18.61
C GLN A 65 8.73 -11.87 -19.03
N LYS A 66 9.52 -10.92 -18.51
CA LYS A 66 10.94 -10.77 -18.82
C LYS A 66 11.81 -11.48 -17.78
N PRO A 67 13.06 -11.86 -18.12
CA PRO A 67 13.99 -12.43 -17.15
C PRO A 67 14.14 -11.54 -15.90
N ALA A 68 14.39 -12.17 -14.75
CA ALA A 68 14.63 -11.44 -13.52
C ALA A 68 15.78 -10.42 -13.70
N HIS A 69 15.59 -9.22 -13.15
CA HIS A 69 16.56 -8.12 -13.20
C HIS A 69 16.89 -7.56 -14.59
N SER A 70 16.12 -7.89 -15.64
CA SER A 70 16.36 -7.34 -16.99
C SER A 70 15.76 -5.95 -17.22
N LEU A 71 14.94 -5.45 -16.29
CA LEU A 71 14.23 -4.18 -16.39
C LEU A 71 14.41 -3.40 -15.09
N TYR A 72 14.45 -2.07 -15.21
CA TYR A 72 14.51 -1.14 -14.10
C TYR A 72 13.62 0.07 -14.40
N ALA A 73 13.21 0.77 -13.35
CA ALA A 73 12.51 2.05 -13.43
C ALA A 73 13.30 3.08 -12.63
N VAL A 74 13.27 4.33 -13.08
CA VAL A 74 13.91 5.45 -12.42
C VAL A 74 12.83 6.46 -12.10
N PHE A 75 12.82 6.94 -10.86
CA PHE A 75 11.92 7.96 -10.39
C PHE A 75 12.75 9.11 -9.84
N ASP A 76 12.34 10.33 -10.17
CA ASP A 76 12.82 11.50 -9.47
C ASP A 76 12.27 11.51 -8.03
N PHE A 77 12.90 12.28 -7.15
CA PHE A 77 12.51 12.33 -5.74
C PHE A 77 11.56 13.49 -5.47
N ASP A 78 12.07 14.72 -5.58
CA ASP A 78 11.34 15.94 -5.23
C ASP A 78 10.18 16.18 -6.20
N ASN A 79 9.00 16.48 -5.64
CA ASN A 79 7.75 16.66 -6.37
C ASN A 79 7.35 15.49 -7.31
N THR A 80 7.92 14.29 -7.14
CA THR A 80 7.59 13.08 -7.90
C THR A 80 7.30 11.88 -6.99
N THR A 81 8.24 11.53 -6.12
CA THR A 81 8.10 10.43 -5.16
C THR A 81 7.60 10.94 -3.81
N ALA A 82 8.09 12.12 -3.40
CA ALA A 82 7.64 12.84 -2.22
C ALA A 82 6.96 14.15 -2.63
N PHE A 83 6.05 14.64 -1.79
CA PHE A 83 5.54 16.00 -1.93
C PHE A 83 6.59 17.00 -1.43
N LEU A 84 6.65 18.15 -2.11
CA LEU A 84 7.64 19.20 -1.86
C LEU A 84 9.06 18.76 -2.24
N ASP A 85 10.02 19.61 -1.89
CA ASP A 85 11.44 19.46 -2.15
C ASP A 85 12.18 19.29 -0.82
N ILE A 86 12.99 18.23 -0.71
CA ILE A 86 13.70 17.89 0.52
C ILE A 86 14.80 18.89 0.85
N GLU A 87 15.49 19.42 -0.16
CA GLU A 87 16.56 20.39 0.04
C GLU A 87 15.98 21.74 0.44
N GLU A 88 14.86 22.14 -0.15
CA GLU A 88 14.13 23.36 0.26
C GLU A 88 13.62 23.23 1.70
N ALA A 89 12.96 22.13 2.04
CA ALA A 89 12.48 21.88 3.39
C ALA A 89 13.63 21.86 4.41
N THR A 90 14.77 21.29 4.04
CA THR A 90 15.98 21.24 4.87
C THR A 90 16.57 22.64 5.06
N LEU A 91 16.64 23.45 4.01
CA LEU A 91 17.15 24.82 4.09
C LEU A 91 16.27 25.68 5.02
N ILE A 92 14.95 25.60 4.88
CA ILE A 92 14.01 26.31 5.76
C ILE A 92 14.25 25.88 7.21
N TYR A 93 14.32 24.57 7.46
CA TYR A 93 14.59 24.04 8.79
C TYR A 93 15.92 24.57 9.37
N GLN A 94 16.98 24.64 8.58
CA GLN A 94 18.26 25.16 9.00
C GLN A 94 18.20 26.65 9.35
N LEU A 95 17.53 27.46 8.52
CA LEU A 95 17.33 28.89 8.75
C LEU A 95 16.53 29.15 10.03
N GLU A 96 15.47 28.36 10.26
CA GLU A 96 14.62 28.50 11.46
C GLU A 96 15.32 28.10 12.76
N ASN A 97 16.29 27.19 12.69
CA ASN A 97 16.97 26.63 13.86
C ASN A 97 18.41 27.14 14.02
N GLY A 98 18.85 28.09 13.19
CA GLY A 98 20.18 28.71 13.30
C GLY A 98 21.34 27.77 12.93
N PHE A 99 21.11 26.82 12.02
CA PHE A 99 22.13 25.87 11.53
C PHE A 99 22.90 26.39 10.29
N VAL A 100 22.75 27.67 9.96
CA VAL A 100 23.45 28.30 8.84
C VAL A 100 24.55 29.20 9.45
N GLU A 101 25.82 28.80 9.29
CA GLU A 101 27.00 29.62 9.65
C GLU A 101 27.25 30.76 8.66
#